data_AF-A0A1W1CH19-F1
#
_entry.id   AF-A0A1W1CH19-F1
#
_cell.length_a   1.000
_cell.length_b   1.000
_cell.length_c   1.000
_cell.angle_alpha   90.00
_cell.angle_beta   90.00
_cell.angle_gamma   90.00
#
_symmetry.space_group_name_H-M   'P 1'
#
loop_
_entity.id
_entity.type
_entity.pdbx_description
1 polymer ?
#
loop_
_entity_poly.entity_id
_entity_poly.type
_entity_poly.pdbx_seq_one_letter_code
_entity_poly.pdbx_strand_id
1 'polypeptide(L)'
;MHLQRFIIEGDYRLSSIIEKLKEKKLIELDVSNEEKMPEFTIVAEEFDNAEIEYKLYKKIDEVWEESELDDLDLDRTPLWLILLFGMVFISYFVVGLIQSSAIYNLYNTKYEIYGLFSAIGAVITAYIPILGSIVAYNSATELWNWSWYNALFIFFFYYLPLFGFIVYILWIILKAYYSDRWYRFWRSEFN
;
A
#
# COMPACT_ATOMS: atom_id res chain seq x y z
N MET A 1 34.49 -27.23 6.35
CA MET A 1 33.20 -26.51 6.36
C MET A 1 32.77 -26.32 7.79
N HIS A 2 33.05 -25.15 8.36
CA HIS A 2 32.59 -24.78 9.69
C HIS A 2 31.36 -23.89 9.55
N LEU A 3 30.20 -24.43 9.91
CA LEU A 3 28.95 -23.70 9.97
C LEU A 3 29.04 -22.70 11.13
N GLN A 4 29.03 -21.39 10.85
CA GLN A 4 28.83 -20.36 11.88
C GLN A 4 27.44 -19.75 11.71
N ARG A 5 26.65 -19.77 12.79
CA ARG A 5 25.28 -19.27 12.85
C ARG A 5 25.27 -17.96 13.64
N PHE A 6 24.42 -17.01 13.26
CA PHE A 6 24.47 -15.62 13.72
C PHE A 6 23.18 -15.22 14.48
N ILE A 7 23.20 -15.17 15.84
CA ILE A 7 22.26 -14.49 16.79
C ILE A 7 23.04 -13.97 18.14
N ILE A 8 22.87 -12.74 18.76
CA ILE A 8 23.68 -11.74 19.63
C ILE A 8 22.71 -10.56 20.02
N GLU A 9 22.29 -10.51 21.27
CA GLU A 9 22.03 -9.24 21.94
C GLU A 9 23.31 -8.87 22.72
N GLY A 10 23.92 -7.69 22.50
CA GLY A 10 25.07 -7.25 23.31
C GLY A 10 26.04 -6.24 22.67
N ASP A 11 27.07 -5.86 23.44
CA ASP A 11 28.06 -4.80 23.12
C ASP A 11 28.81 -5.04 21.79
N TYR A 12 28.75 -4.03 20.91
CA TYR A 12 29.12 -4.07 19.48
C TYR A 12 30.56 -3.63 19.18
N ARG A 13 31.41 -3.47 20.19
CA ARG A 13 32.81 -3.09 19.98
C ARG A 13 33.56 -4.17 19.19
N LEU A 14 34.34 -3.77 18.18
CA LEU A 14 35.14 -4.64 17.30
C LEU A 14 35.89 -5.77 18.04
N SER A 15 36.48 -5.45 19.20
CA SER A 15 37.22 -6.42 20.02
C SER A 15 36.34 -7.54 20.59
N SER A 16 35.11 -7.24 20.99
CA SER A 16 34.12 -8.19 21.51
C SER A 16 33.63 -9.15 20.42
N ILE A 17 33.45 -8.64 19.20
CA ILE A 17 33.01 -9.42 18.03
C ILE A 17 34.10 -10.41 17.61
N ILE A 18 35.35 -9.96 17.50
CA ILE A 18 36.50 -10.80 17.15
C ILE A 18 36.72 -11.92 18.18
N GLU A 19 36.58 -11.62 19.48
CA GLU A 19 36.72 -12.61 20.55
C GLU A 19 35.61 -13.68 20.47
N LYS A 20 34.35 -13.27 20.28
CA LYS A 20 33.22 -14.20 20.12
C LYS A 20 33.32 -15.06 18.85
N LEU A 21 33.79 -14.50 17.73
CA LEU A 21 34.02 -15.24 16.49
C LEU A 21 35.12 -16.29 16.64
N LYS A 22 36.23 -15.96 17.34
CA LYS A 22 37.31 -16.91 17.65
C LYS A 22 36.81 -18.08 18.51
N GLU A 23 35.85 -17.82 19.39
CA GLU A 23 35.23 -18.83 20.24
C GLU A 23 34.08 -19.61 19.56
N LYS A 24 33.80 -19.35 18.27
CA LYS A 24 32.67 -19.92 17.52
C LYS A 24 31.31 -19.69 18.22
N LYS A 25 31.17 -18.57 18.93
CA LYS A 25 29.93 -18.17 19.58
C LYS A 25 29.03 -17.44 18.58
N LEU A 26 27.73 -17.62 18.77
CA LEU A 26 26.65 -17.09 17.93
C LEU A 26 26.61 -15.55 17.96
N ILE A 27 26.33 -14.89 16.81
CA ILE A 27 26.28 -13.41 16.68
C ILE A 27 25.06 -12.74 15.92
N GLU A 28 24.17 -12.05 16.63
CA GLU A 28 23.04 -11.03 16.57
C GLU A 28 23.42 -9.66 16.18
N LEU A 29 22.65 -9.16 15.26
CA LEU A 29 22.68 -7.77 14.93
C LEU A 29 21.28 -7.27 15.25
N ASP A 30 21.19 -6.50 16.32
CA ASP A 30 19.99 -5.72 16.56
C ASP A 30 20.00 -4.55 15.57
N VAL A 31 19.28 -4.76 14.47
CA VAL A 31 19.19 -3.81 13.35
C VAL A 31 18.47 -2.51 13.72
N SER A 32 17.90 -2.42 14.93
CA SER A 32 17.28 -1.19 15.44
C SER A 32 18.31 -0.14 15.91
N ASN A 33 19.58 -0.51 16.05
CA ASN A 33 20.66 0.36 16.53
C ASN A 33 21.60 0.81 15.41
N GLU A 34 21.05 1.57 14.46
CA GLU A 34 21.66 2.00 13.18
C GLU A 34 23.02 2.70 13.34
N GLU A 35 23.24 3.42 14.46
CA GLU A 35 24.47 4.16 14.74
C GLU A 35 25.72 3.28 14.91
N LYS A 36 25.57 1.98 15.12
CA LYS A 36 26.68 1.04 15.40
C LYS A 36 27.02 0.11 14.23
N MET A 37 26.29 0.18 13.10
CA MET A 37 26.53 -0.67 11.93
C MET A 37 27.85 -0.46 11.16
N PRO A 38 28.48 0.74 11.09
CA PRO A 38 29.67 0.95 10.25
C PRO A 38 30.88 0.11 10.68
N GLU A 39 30.99 -0.20 11.98
CA GLU A 39 32.09 -1.01 12.52
C GLU A 39 31.96 -2.50 12.12
N PHE A 40 30.76 -2.96 11.81
CA PHE A 40 30.50 -4.36 11.45
C PHE A 40 30.88 -4.68 10.00
N THR A 41 30.65 -3.76 9.07
CA THR A 41 30.96 -3.95 7.63
C THR A 41 32.44 -4.23 7.40
N ILE A 42 33.32 -3.57 8.16
CA ILE A 42 34.77 -3.73 8.08
C ILE A 42 35.22 -5.16 8.47
N VAL A 43 34.52 -5.78 9.43
CA VAL A 43 34.85 -7.14 9.90
C VAL A 43 34.37 -8.19 8.91
N ALA A 44 33.18 -8.02 8.33
CA ALA A 44 32.64 -8.96 7.34
C ALA A 44 33.53 -9.09 6.09
N GLU A 45 34.22 -8.02 5.68
CA GLU A 45 35.17 -8.04 4.55
C GLU A 45 36.45 -8.86 4.82
N GLU A 46 36.83 -9.08 6.09
CA GLU A 46 38.02 -9.88 6.44
C GLU A 46 37.78 -11.40 6.38
N PHE A 47 36.51 -11.83 6.33
CA PHE A 47 36.15 -13.24 6.21
C PHE A 47 35.86 -13.60 4.75
N ASP A 48 36.40 -14.73 4.31
CA ASP A 48 36.18 -15.21 2.95
C ASP A 48 34.68 -15.51 2.76
N ASN A 49 34.03 -14.85 1.79
CA ASN A 49 32.57 -14.88 1.56
C ASN A 49 31.99 -16.32 1.46
N ALA A 50 32.84 -17.30 1.18
CA ALA A 50 32.48 -18.71 1.09
C ALA A 50 32.12 -19.39 2.44
N GLU A 51 32.38 -18.75 3.59
CA GLU A 51 32.16 -19.37 4.91
C GLU A 51 30.97 -18.81 5.70
N ILE A 52 30.23 -17.83 5.15
CA ILE A 52 29.15 -17.12 5.87
C ILE A 52 27.78 -17.48 5.29
N GLU A 53 26.93 -18.13 6.09
CA GLU A 53 25.53 -18.41 5.77
C GLU A 53 24.61 -17.40 6.48
N TYR A 54 23.93 -16.56 5.71
CA TYR A 54 22.97 -15.58 6.23
C TYR A 54 21.59 -16.22 6.40
N LYS A 55 21.04 -16.17 7.62
CA LYS A 55 19.69 -16.65 7.95
C LYS A 55 18.88 -15.50 8.57
N LEU A 56 17.66 -15.30 8.10
CA LEU A 56 16.75 -14.28 8.61
C LEU A 56 15.96 -14.88 9.78
N TYR A 57 15.81 -14.13 10.88
CA TYR A 57 15.00 -14.54 12.03
C TYR A 57 13.93 -13.50 12.33
N LYS A 58 12.75 -13.96 12.74
CA LYS A 58 11.63 -13.12 13.16
C LYS A 58 11.17 -13.53 14.56
N LYS A 59 10.83 -12.54 15.40
CA LYS A 59 10.31 -12.78 16.75
C LYS A 59 8.80 -13.03 16.69
N ILE A 60 8.36 -14.24 17.03
CA ILE A 60 6.96 -14.66 17.13
C ILE A 60 6.75 -15.17 18.55
N ASP A 61 5.84 -14.55 19.30
CA ASP A 61 5.52 -14.93 20.70
C ASP A 61 6.76 -15.07 21.60
N GLU A 62 7.67 -14.09 21.51
CA GLU A 62 8.96 -14.04 22.23
C GLU A 62 10.01 -15.08 21.81
N VAL A 63 9.71 -15.95 20.84
CA VAL A 63 10.63 -16.94 20.29
C VAL A 63 11.16 -16.47 18.93
N TRP A 64 12.46 -16.65 18.70
CA TRP A 64 13.09 -16.35 17.41
C TRP A 64 12.98 -17.56 16.49
N GLU A 65 12.26 -17.41 15.39
CA GLU A 65 12.10 -18.46 14.37
C GLU A 65 12.82 -18.07 13.07
N GLU A 66 13.50 -19.04 12.45
CA GLU A 66 14.12 -18.86 11.13
C GLU A 66 13.00 -18.64 10.11
N SER A 67 13.10 -17.55 9.34
CA SER A 67 12.10 -17.13 8.35
C SER A 67 12.76 -17.11 6.98
N GLU A 68 12.12 -17.69 5.98
CA GLU A 68 12.54 -17.50 4.60
C GLU A 68 12.13 -16.09 4.12
N LEU A 69 12.87 -15.53 3.17
CA LEU A 69 12.57 -14.19 2.59
C LEU A 69 11.18 -14.15 1.91
N ASP A 70 10.69 -15.31 1.48
CA ASP A 70 9.35 -15.50 0.90
C ASP A 70 8.19 -15.38 1.91
N ASP A 71 8.46 -15.39 3.22
CA ASP A 71 7.44 -15.18 4.26
C ASP A 71 7.11 -13.69 4.50
N LEU A 72 7.72 -12.77 3.75
CA LEU A 72 7.13 -11.45 3.54
C LEU A 72 5.88 -11.63 2.67
N ASP A 73 4.76 -11.92 3.36
CA ASP A 73 3.37 -12.09 2.89
C ASP A 73 2.86 -10.86 2.11
N LEU A 74 3.54 -10.53 1.02
CA LEU A 74 3.24 -9.47 0.06
C LEU A 74 2.17 -9.93 -0.94
N ASP A 75 1.91 -11.24 -1.02
CA ASP A 75 1.02 -11.85 -2.01
C ASP A 75 -0.44 -11.97 -1.57
N ARG A 76 -0.77 -11.77 -0.29
CA ARG A 76 -2.16 -11.79 0.16
C ARG A 76 -2.80 -10.43 -0.04
N THR A 77 -3.55 -10.28 -1.13
CA THR A 77 -4.49 -9.17 -1.29
C THR A 77 -5.42 -9.18 -0.08
N PRO A 78 -5.39 -8.15 0.79
CA PRO A 78 -6.08 -8.24 2.05
C PRO A 78 -7.60 -8.23 1.81
N LEU A 79 -8.33 -9.04 2.59
CA LEU A 79 -9.77 -9.24 2.41
C LEU A 79 -10.58 -7.93 2.37
N TRP A 80 -10.14 -6.92 3.12
CA TRP A 80 -10.78 -5.61 3.14
C TRP A 80 -10.73 -4.91 1.78
N LEU A 81 -9.69 -5.13 0.96
CA LEU A 81 -9.60 -4.59 -0.40
C LEU A 81 -10.68 -5.21 -1.30
N ILE A 82 -10.86 -6.53 -1.23
CA ILE A 82 -11.87 -7.23 -2.03
C ILE A 82 -13.28 -6.76 -1.66
N LEU A 83 -13.59 -6.66 -0.36
CA LEU A 83 -14.87 -6.16 0.13
C LEU A 83 -15.11 -4.70 -0.31
N LEU A 84 -14.07 -3.88 -0.27
CA LEU A 84 -14.12 -2.49 -0.69
C LEU A 84 -14.43 -2.35 -2.19
N PHE A 85 -13.80 -3.16 -3.05
CA PHE A 85 -14.14 -3.20 -4.49
C PHE A 85 -15.61 -3.59 -4.73
N GLY A 86 -16.10 -4.61 -4.02
CA GLY A 86 -17.50 -5.03 -4.11
C GLY A 86 -18.47 -3.92 -3.71
N MET A 87 -18.21 -3.24 -2.59
CA MET A 87 -19.03 -2.11 -2.14
C MET A 87 -18.99 -0.92 -3.09
N VAL A 88 -17.82 -0.58 -3.64
CA VAL A 88 -17.67 0.50 -4.64
C VAL A 88 -18.47 0.17 -5.88
N PHE A 89 -18.41 -1.06 -6.37
CA PHE A 89 -19.15 -1.48 -7.56
C PHE A 89 -20.67 -1.36 -7.37
N ILE A 90 -21.20 -1.84 -6.24
CA ILE A 90 -22.63 -1.73 -5.92
C ILE A 90 -23.03 -0.26 -5.77
N SER A 91 -22.22 0.52 -5.04
CA SER A 91 -22.48 1.96 -4.83
C SER A 91 -22.47 2.72 -6.15
N TYR A 92 -21.53 2.42 -7.04
CA TYR A 92 -21.44 3.02 -8.37
C TYR A 92 -22.70 2.76 -9.20
N PHE A 93 -23.23 1.53 -9.17
CA PHE A 93 -24.46 1.20 -9.87
C PHE A 93 -25.68 1.93 -9.31
N VAL A 94 -25.85 1.91 -7.97
CA VAL A 94 -26.98 2.57 -7.30
C VAL A 94 -26.94 4.08 -7.49
N VAL A 95 -25.77 4.70 -7.29
CA VAL A 95 -25.59 6.14 -7.50
C VAL A 95 -25.75 6.49 -8.97
N GLY A 96 -25.27 5.66 -9.90
CA GLY A 96 -25.45 5.85 -11.34
C GLY A 96 -26.92 5.91 -11.77
N LEU A 97 -27.81 5.14 -11.14
CA LEU A 97 -29.26 5.23 -11.39
C LEU A 97 -29.86 6.55 -10.89
N ILE A 98 -29.41 7.02 -9.72
CA ILE A 98 -29.84 8.31 -9.16
C ILE A 98 -29.32 9.46 -10.03
N GLN A 99 -28.05 9.40 -10.45
CA GLN A 99 -27.44 10.36 -11.38
C GLN A 99 -28.19 10.40 -12.70
N SER A 100 -28.52 9.23 -13.28
CA SER A 100 -29.30 9.15 -14.52
C SER A 100 -30.64 9.86 -14.39
N SER A 101 -31.32 9.69 -13.25
CA SER A 101 -32.60 10.37 -12.98
C SER A 101 -32.44 11.89 -12.84
N ALA A 102 -31.38 12.34 -12.15
CA ALA A 102 -31.09 13.76 -12.00
C ALA A 102 -30.74 14.41 -13.35
N ILE A 103 -29.87 13.77 -14.14
CA ILE A 103 -29.46 14.27 -15.46
C ILE A 103 -30.63 14.26 -16.44
N TYR A 104 -31.49 13.25 -16.39
CA TYR A 104 -32.71 13.20 -17.20
C TYR A 104 -33.62 14.40 -16.92
N ASN A 105 -33.82 14.75 -15.64
CA ASN A 105 -34.60 15.93 -15.28
C ASN A 105 -33.95 17.20 -15.86
N LEU A 106 -32.62 17.33 -15.75
CA LEU A 106 -31.87 18.45 -16.32
C LEU A 106 -32.03 18.57 -17.84
N TYR A 107 -31.93 17.45 -18.56
CA TYR A 107 -32.09 17.42 -20.01
C TYR A 107 -33.49 17.83 -20.46
N ASN A 108 -34.52 17.36 -19.75
CA ASN A 108 -35.90 17.74 -20.03
C ASN A 108 -36.19 19.21 -19.70
N THR A 109 -35.73 19.73 -18.56
CA THR A 109 -36.14 21.07 -18.10
C THR A 109 -35.26 22.19 -18.62
N LYS A 110 -33.94 21.99 -18.69
CA LYS A 110 -32.97 23.03 -19.03
C LYS A 110 -32.57 23.03 -20.50
N TYR A 111 -32.51 21.84 -21.10
CA TYR A 111 -32.09 21.67 -22.50
C TYR A 111 -33.23 21.32 -23.44
N GLU A 112 -34.45 21.13 -22.92
CA GLU A 112 -35.65 20.80 -23.70
C GLU A 112 -35.48 19.55 -24.58
N ILE A 113 -34.59 18.65 -24.19
CA ILE A 113 -34.40 17.35 -24.84
C ILE A 113 -35.35 16.40 -24.13
N TYR A 114 -36.39 15.93 -24.83
CA TYR A 114 -37.43 15.10 -24.25
C TYR A 114 -37.36 13.63 -24.69
N GLY A 115 -38.09 12.77 -23.96
CA GLY A 115 -38.36 11.40 -24.37
C GLY A 115 -37.14 10.47 -24.31
N LEU A 116 -37.09 9.52 -25.25
CA LEU A 116 -36.11 8.42 -25.23
C LEU A 116 -34.65 8.91 -25.39
N PHE A 117 -34.42 9.95 -26.20
CA PHE A 117 -33.08 10.49 -26.41
C PHE A 117 -32.50 11.12 -25.14
N SER A 118 -33.35 11.80 -24.37
CA SER A 118 -33.00 12.35 -23.05
C SER A 118 -32.62 11.24 -22.08
N ALA A 119 -33.41 10.15 -22.03
CA ALA A 119 -33.13 9.02 -21.15
C ALA A 119 -31.82 8.31 -21.50
N ILE A 120 -31.57 8.02 -22.78
CA ILE A 120 -30.33 7.39 -23.24
C ILE A 120 -29.14 8.30 -22.95
N GLY A 121 -29.24 9.59 -23.28
CA GLY A 121 -28.20 10.57 -23.02
C GLY A 121 -27.89 10.66 -21.52
N ALA A 122 -28.90 10.70 -20.67
CA ALA A 122 -28.74 10.79 -19.23
C ALA A 122 -28.02 9.57 -18.64
N VAL A 123 -28.35 8.36 -19.10
CA VAL A 123 -27.63 7.14 -18.71
C VAL A 123 -26.18 7.20 -19.15
N ILE A 124 -25.91 7.52 -20.42
CA ILE A 124 -24.53 7.62 -20.92
C ILE A 124 -23.74 8.64 -20.11
N THR A 125 -24.31 9.82 -19.85
CA THR A 125 -23.64 10.87 -19.05
C THR A 125 -23.43 10.45 -17.60
N ALA A 126 -24.39 9.78 -16.96
CA ALA A 126 -24.27 9.29 -15.59
C ALA A 126 -23.10 8.31 -15.41
N TYR A 127 -22.89 7.43 -16.39
CA TYR A 127 -21.81 6.44 -16.34
C TYR A 127 -20.44 6.99 -16.79
N ILE A 128 -20.32 8.28 -17.14
CA ILE A 128 -19.03 8.94 -17.26
C ILE A 128 -18.66 9.44 -15.86
N PRO A 129 -17.64 8.90 -15.18
CA PRO A 129 -17.50 9.03 -13.74
C PRO A 129 -17.61 10.48 -13.22
N ILE A 130 -16.60 11.30 -13.50
CA ILE A 130 -16.51 12.65 -12.93
C ILE A 130 -17.58 13.55 -13.54
N LEU A 131 -17.82 13.42 -14.84
CA LEU A 131 -18.79 14.25 -15.56
C LEU A 131 -20.23 14.00 -15.05
N GLY A 132 -20.64 12.74 -14.97
CA GLY A 132 -21.96 12.33 -14.47
C GLY A 132 -22.19 12.85 -13.05
N SER A 133 -21.19 12.75 -12.18
CA SER A 133 -21.26 13.26 -10.81
C SER A 133 -21.45 14.77 -10.76
N ILE A 134 -20.71 15.54 -11.56
CA ILE A 134 -20.83 17.00 -11.62
C ILE A 134 -22.19 17.43 -12.18
N VAL A 135 -22.63 16.81 -13.28
CA VAL A 135 -23.91 17.17 -13.93
C VAL A 135 -25.08 16.79 -13.02
N ALA A 136 -25.04 15.61 -12.39
CA ALA A 136 -26.05 15.19 -11.43
C ALA A 136 -26.07 16.08 -10.17
N TYR A 137 -24.90 16.48 -9.67
CA TYR A 137 -24.79 17.43 -8.54
C TYR A 137 -25.44 18.78 -8.87
N ASN A 138 -25.13 19.35 -10.04
CA ASN A 138 -25.74 20.61 -10.47
C ASN A 138 -27.25 20.46 -10.64
N SER A 139 -27.70 19.36 -11.26
CA SER A 139 -29.14 19.08 -11.40
C SER A 139 -29.84 18.96 -10.04
N ALA A 140 -29.26 18.22 -9.09
CA ALA A 140 -29.88 18.02 -7.79
C ALA A 140 -29.93 19.31 -6.95
N THR A 141 -28.90 20.16 -7.04
CA THR A 141 -28.87 21.43 -6.32
C THR A 141 -29.76 22.49 -6.96
N GLU A 142 -29.80 22.60 -8.30
CA GLU A 142 -30.61 23.59 -9.01
C GLU A 142 -32.08 23.18 -9.15
N LEU A 143 -32.38 21.92 -9.42
CA LEU A 143 -33.73 21.46 -9.80
C LEU A 143 -34.41 20.66 -8.68
N TRP A 144 -33.68 19.84 -7.94
CA TRP A 144 -34.25 19.05 -6.85
C TRP A 144 -34.18 19.78 -5.50
N ASN A 145 -33.60 20.99 -5.47
CA ASN A 145 -33.41 21.81 -4.28
C ASN A 145 -32.70 21.06 -3.15
N TRP A 146 -31.82 20.12 -3.48
CA TRP A 146 -31.00 19.47 -2.48
C TRP A 146 -29.98 20.46 -1.93
N SER A 147 -29.74 20.38 -0.61
CA SER A 147 -28.62 21.11 -0.02
C SER A 147 -27.32 20.68 -0.70
N TRP A 148 -26.43 21.62 -0.98
CA TRP A 148 -25.18 21.36 -1.68
C TRP A 148 -24.30 20.31 -0.97
N TYR A 149 -24.26 20.31 0.36
CA TYR A 149 -23.53 19.29 1.13
C TYR A 149 -24.05 17.87 0.89
N ASN A 150 -25.38 17.68 0.91
CA ASN A 150 -25.99 16.37 0.66
C ASN A 150 -25.75 15.88 -0.77
N ALA A 151 -25.89 16.77 -1.76
CA ALA A 151 -25.62 16.42 -3.14
C ALA A 151 -24.15 16.04 -3.36
N LEU A 152 -23.22 16.78 -2.75
CA LEU A 152 -21.79 16.48 -2.82
C LEU A 152 -21.48 15.12 -2.19
N PHE A 153 -22.03 14.84 -1.02
CA PHE A 153 -21.84 13.54 -0.37
C PHE A 153 -22.40 12.40 -1.24
N ILE A 154 -23.65 12.48 -1.68
CA ILE A 154 -24.28 11.40 -2.44
C ILE A 154 -23.56 11.10 -3.76
N PHE A 155 -23.17 12.12 -4.53
CA PHE A 155 -22.60 11.92 -5.86
C PHE A 155 -21.08 11.74 -5.89
N PHE A 156 -20.36 12.05 -4.81
CA PHE A 156 -18.90 11.93 -4.79
C PHE A 156 -18.35 10.94 -3.75
N PHE A 157 -19.17 10.45 -2.81
CA PHE A 157 -18.69 9.56 -1.75
C PHE A 157 -18.07 8.25 -2.26
N TYR A 158 -18.58 7.69 -3.36
CA TYR A 158 -18.05 6.44 -3.93
C TYR A 158 -16.64 6.58 -4.52
N TYR A 159 -16.07 7.79 -4.61
CA TYR A 159 -14.67 8.02 -4.97
C TYR A 159 -13.70 7.86 -3.80
N LEU A 160 -14.15 7.97 -2.55
CA LEU A 160 -13.27 7.88 -1.38
C LEU A 160 -12.51 6.55 -1.30
N PRO A 161 -13.14 5.39 -1.56
CA PRO A 161 -12.43 4.12 -1.59
C PRO A 161 -11.32 4.07 -2.66
N LEU A 162 -11.58 4.64 -3.84
CA LEU A 162 -10.59 4.71 -4.92
C LEU A 162 -9.41 5.61 -4.53
N PHE A 163 -9.69 6.74 -3.89
CA PHE A 163 -8.65 7.61 -3.33
C PHE A 163 -7.82 6.89 -2.27
N GLY A 164 -8.46 6.18 -1.33
CA GLY A 164 -7.78 5.37 -0.31
C GLY A 164 -6.89 4.28 -0.93
N PHE A 165 -7.34 3.64 -2.00
CA PHE A 165 -6.54 2.66 -2.75
C PHE A 165 -5.30 3.28 -3.40
N ILE A 166 -5.42 4.47 -4.01
CA ILE A 166 -4.27 5.19 -4.58
C ILE A 166 -3.26 5.53 -3.48
N VAL A 167 -3.72 6.04 -2.33
CA VAL A 167 -2.86 6.33 -1.17
C VAL A 167 -2.15 5.07 -0.67
N TYR A 168 -2.88 3.94 -0.61
CA TYR A 168 -2.32 2.65 -0.23
C TYR A 168 -1.23 2.16 -1.19
N ILE A 169 -1.43 2.28 -2.51
CA ILE A 169 -0.40 1.94 -3.50
C ILE A 169 0.82 2.85 -3.33
N LEU A 170 0.62 4.16 -3.17
CA LEU A 170 1.71 5.11 -2.95
C LEU A 170 2.51 4.74 -1.70
N TRP A 171 1.83 4.32 -0.63
CA TRP A 171 2.47 3.82 0.59
C TRP A 171 3.31 2.57 0.34
N ILE A 172 2.81 1.59 -0.43
CA ILE A 172 3.56 0.39 -0.80
C ILE A 172 4.81 0.77 -1.62
N ILE A 173 4.66 1.61 -2.63
CA ILE A 173 5.78 2.05 -3.48
C ILE A 173 6.84 2.76 -2.63
N LEU A 174 6.40 3.62 -1.72
CA LEU A 174 7.30 4.32 -0.80
C LEU A 174 8.04 3.31 0.09
N LYS A 175 7.33 2.35 0.69
CA LYS A 175 7.93 1.28 1.50
C LYS A 175 8.95 0.46 0.70
N ALA A 176 8.61 0.08 -0.54
CA ALA A 176 9.47 -0.68 -1.43
C ALA A 176 10.75 0.11 -1.80
N TYR A 177 10.62 1.42 -2.07
CA TYR A 177 11.77 2.28 -2.36
C TYR A 177 12.72 2.40 -1.16
N TYR A 178 12.19 2.54 0.05
CA TYR A 178 13.00 2.58 1.27
C TYR A 178 13.62 1.22 1.62
N SER A 179 12.91 0.11 1.38
CA SER A 179 13.47 -1.23 1.59
C SER A 179 14.55 -1.57 0.57
N ASP A 180 14.42 -1.14 -0.69
CA ASP A 180 15.43 -1.35 -1.73
C ASP A 180 16.71 -0.53 -1.48
N ARG A 181 16.58 0.70 -0.95
CA ARG A 181 17.74 1.46 -0.45
C ARG A 181 18.50 0.71 0.64
N TRP A 182 17.77 0.07 1.54
CA TRP A 182 18.32 -0.79 2.59
C TRP A 182 18.97 -2.06 2.01
N TYR A 183 18.37 -2.66 0.99
CA TYR A 183 18.89 -3.84 0.31
C TYR A 183 20.21 -3.55 -0.44
N ARG A 184 20.31 -2.39 -1.11
CA ARG A 184 21.55 -1.91 -1.76
C ARG A 184 22.62 -1.46 -0.78
N PHE A 185 22.24 -1.03 0.42
CA PHE A 185 23.20 -0.76 1.50
C PHE A 185 23.89 -2.05 1.99
N TRP A 186 23.19 -3.18 1.95
CA TRP A 186 23.69 -4.49 2.37
C TRP A 186 24.45 -5.28 1.30
N ARG A 187 24.17 -5.08 0.00
CA ARG A 187 24.97 -5.66 -1.10
C ARG A 187 25.67 -4.55 -1.87
N SER A 188 26.92 -4.27 -1.49
CA SER A 188 27.80 -3.34 -2.21
C SER A 188 28.10 -3.77 -3.65
N GLU A 189 27.88 -5.05 -3.98
CA GLU A 189 28.06 -5.64 -5.32
C GLU A 189 27.17 -5.04 -6.42
N PHE A 190 26.12 -4.30 -6.05
CA PHE A 190 25.17 -3.66 -6.97
C PHE A 190 25.30 -2.13 -7.05
N ASN A 191 26.37 -1.56 -6.48
CA ASN A 191 26.81 -0.18 -6.71
C ASN A 191 28.04 -0.15 -7.64
#